data_AF-A0A4Z2CHJ5-F1
#
_entry.id   AF-A0A4Z2CHJ5-F1
#
_cell.length_a   1.000
_cell.length_b   1.000
_cell.length_c   1.000
_cell.angle_alpha   90.00
_cell.angle_beta   90.00
_cell.angle_gamma   90.00
#
_symmetry.space_group_name_H-M   'P 1'
#
loop_
_entity.id
_entity.type
_entity.pdbx_description
1 polymer ?
#
loop_
_entity_poly.entity_id
_entity_poly.type
_entity_poly.pdbx_seq_one_letter_code
_entity_poly.pdbx_strand_id
1 'polypeptide(L)'
;MARFADSIQGMLKLILVLMLAGASLSATWFTLTCLSRVTHLPSTAAILYTSCILVGIFINSSVPIFFELVIETVYPVPEGITCGVVTFLGNLVTGLLLFFLTFYSTELTWLNWCLTGSCLFSLVLILFFRESYDRLYLDVFVSV
;
A
#
# COMPACT_ATOMS: atom_id res chain seq x y z
N MET A 1 -5.77 -6.60 28.06
CA MET A 1 -4.97 -6.60 26.81
C MET A 1 -5.78 -7.05 25.61
N ALA A 2 -6.65 -8.07 25.71
CA ALA A 2 -7.54 -8.50 24.61
C ALA A 2 -8.40 -7.37 23.99
N ARG A 3 -9.03 -6.51 24.80
CA ARG A 3 -9.82 -5.36 24.27
C ARG A 3 -9.00 -4.29 23.54
N PHE A 4 -7.71 -4.16 23.85
CA PHE A 4 -6.82 -3.26 23.10
C PHE A 4 -6.36 -3.91 21.80
N ALA A 5 -6.15 -5.23 21.78
CA ALA A 5 -5.92 -5.97 20.55
C ALA A 5 -7.14 -5.90 19.62
N ASP A 6 -8.36 -6.12 20.12
CA ASP A 6 -9.61 -5.95 19.33
C ASP A 6 -9.80 -4.51 18.81
N SER A 7 -9.49 -3.51 19.65
CA SER A 7 -9.59 -2.09 19.23
C SER A 7 -8.51 -1.68 18.23
N ILE A 8 -7.32 -2.29 18.31
CA ILE A 8 -6.22 -2.08 17.36
C ILE A 8 -6.50 -2.85 16.06
N GLN A 9 -7.14 -4.02 16.12
CA GLN A 9 -7.56 -4.81 14.96
C GLN A 9 -8.60 -4.09 14.10
N GLY A 10 -9.58 -3.40 14.70
CA GLY A 10 -10.49 -2.50 13.98
C GLY A 10 -9.82 -1.23 13.43
N MET A 11 -8.72 -0.79 14.07
CA MET A 11 -7.96 0.40 13.67
C MET A 11 -6.86 0.11 12.66
N LEU A 12 -6.39 -1.12 12.52
CA LEU A 12 -5.27 -1.52 11.64
C LEU A 12 -5.59 -1.21 10.18
N LYS A 13 -6.78 -1.61 9.72
CA LYS A 13 -7.28 -1.22 8.39
C LYS A 13 -7.43 0.28 8.24
N LEU A 14 -7.94 0.98 9.26
CA LEU A 14 -8.11 2.44 9.21
C LEU A 14 -6.76 3.17 9.10
N ILE A 15 -5.75 2.73 9.86
CA ILE A 15 -4.37 3.25 9.79
C ILE A 15 -3.79 2.95 8.40
N LEU A 16 -3.98 1.73 7.89
CA LEU A 16 -3.48 1.34 6.56
C LEU A 16 -4.14 2.17 5.45
N VAL A 17 -5.46 2.39 5.51
CA VAL A 17 -6.19 3.26 4.58
C VAL A 17 -5.69 4.69 4.66
N LEU A 18 -5.45 5.23 5.86
CA LEU A 18 -4.91 6.59 6.03
C LEU A 18 -3.50 6.71 5.44
N MET A 19 -2.63 5.73 5.69
CA MET A 19 -1.26 5.70 5.14
C MET A 19 -1.30 5.62 3.60
N LEU A 20 -2.17 4.80 3.03
CA LEU A 20 -2.30 4.63 1.59
C LEU A 20 -2.99 5.82 0.90
N ALA A 21 -3.92 6.48 1.60
CA ALA A 21 -4.47 7.78 1.19
C ALA A 21 -3.38 8.86 1.18
N GLY A 22 -2.51 8.91 2.20
CA GLY A 22 -1.34 9.78 2.23
C GLY A 22 -0.35 9.49 1.10
N ALA A 23 -0.09 8.22 0.81
CA ALA A 23 0.77 7.78 -0.29
C ALA A 23 0.18 8.18 -1.66
N SER A 24 -1.11 7.96 -1.89
CA SER A 24 -1.77 8.35 -3.15
C SER A 24 -1.85 9.87 -3.33
N LEU A 25 -2.12 10.65 -2.27
CA LEU A 25 -2.08 12.11 -2.31
C LEU A 25 -0.66 12.64 -2.60
N SER A 26 0.37 12.07 -1.99
CA SER A 26 1.75 12.47 -2.26
C SER A 26 2.25 12.02 -3.64
N ALA A 27 1.80 10.86 -4.15
CA ALA A 27 2.10 10.38 -5.50
C ALA A 27 1.37 11.18 -6.60
N THR A 28 0.10 11.54 -6.38
CA THR A 28 -0.63 12.48 -7.26
C THR A 28 0.04 13.84 -7.26
N TRP A 29 0.46 14.34 -6.10
CA TRP A 29 1.22 15.59 -6.00
C TRP A 29 2.56 15.53 -6.77
N PHE A 30 3.29 14.41 -6.67
CA PHE A 30 4.52 14.18 -7.43
C PHE A 30 4.28 14.10 -8.95
N THR A 31 3.26 13.37 -9.39
CA THR A 31 2.91 13.28 -10.82
C THR A 31 2.46 14.62 -11.40
N LEU A 32 1.62 15.37 -10.68
CA LEU A 32 1.19 16.72 -11.06
C LEU A 32 2.39 17.68 -11.14
N THR A 33 3.30 17.63 -10.17
CA THR A 33 4.51 18.47 -10.19
C THR A 33 5.45 18.14 -11.37
N CYS A 34 5.57 16.87 -11.75
CA CYS A 34 6.28 16.46 -12.98
C CYS A 34 5.54 16.87 -14.27
N LEU A 35 4.21 16.95 -14.25
CA LEU A 35 3.38 17.36 -15.41
C LEU A 35 3.27 18.89 -15.57
N SER A 36 3.72 19.67 -14.57
CA SER A 36 3.71 21.15 -14.55
C SER A 36 4.48 21.85 -15.68
N ARG A 37 4.94 21.14 -16.71
CA ARG A 37 5.34 21.76 -17.98
C ARG A 37 4.18 22.54 -18.64
N VAL A 38 2.93 22.35 -18.17
CA VAL A 38 1.70 23.02 -18.63
C VAL A 38 1.18 24.13 -17.68
N THR A 39 1.60 24.16 -16.41
CA THR A 39 1.14 25.17 -15.43
C THR A 39 2.33 25.92 -14.85
N HIS A 40 2.30 27.26 -14.93
CA HIS A 40 3.30 28.24 -14.49
C HIS A 40 3.73 28.19 -12.99
N LEU A 41 3.66 27.05 -12.29
CA LEU A 41 4.15 26.91 -10.93
C LEU A 41 5.68 26.67 -10.92
N PRO A 42 6.44 27.37 -10.06
CA PRO A 42 7.88 27.18 -9.93
C PRO A 42 8.17 25.80 -9.32
N SER A 43 8.47 24.83 -10.17
CA SER A 43 8.93 23.50 -9.76
C SER A 43 10.33 23.63 -9.15
N THR A 44 10.35 23.88 -7.84
CA THR A 44 11.59 23.95 -7.07
C THR A 44 11.98 22.53 -6.70
N ALA A 45 13.26 22.16 -6.86
CA ALA A 45 13.76 20.83 -6.52
C ALA A 45 13.33 20.36 -5.11
N ALA A 46 13.21 21.30 -4.16
CA ALA A 46 12.70 21.05 -2.80
C ALA A 46 11.29 20.41 -2.77
N ILE A 47 10.37 20.80 -3.66
CA ILE A 47 8.99 20.27 -3.69
C ILE A 47 8.98 18.84 -4.25
N LEU A 48 9.84 18.55 -5.21
CA LEU A 48 10.01 17.19 -5.75
C LEU A 48 10.64 16.26 -4.71
N TYR A 49 11.66 16.73 -3.99
CA TYR A 49 12.30 15.92 -2.93
C TYR A 49 11.33 15.65 -1.77
N THR A 50 10.62 16.67 -1.30
CA THR A 50 9.66 16.51 -0.19
C THR A 50 8.52 15.55 -0.54
N SER A 51 7.96 15.65 -1.74
CA SER A 51 6.91 14.74 -2.18
C SER A 51 7.41 13.30 -2.36
N CYS A 52 8.60 13.10 -2.94
CA CYS A 52 9.20 11.77 -3.06
C CYS A 52 9.50 11.13 -1.69
N ILE A 53 10.03 11.91 -0.74
CA ILE A 53 10.30 11.43 0.62
C ILE A 53 8.99 11.04 1.33
N LEU A 54 7.94 11.85 1.19
CA LEU A 54 6.62 11.55 1.77
C LEU A 54 6.03 10.26 1.20
N VAL A 55 6.06 10.09 -0.13
CA VAL A 55 5.64 8.83 -0.78
C VAL A 55 6.43 7.65 -0.23
N GLY A 56 7.76 7.79 -0.13
CA GLY A 56 8.64 6.76 0.39
C GLY A 56 8.29 6.35 1.82
N ILE A 57 8.08 7.32 2.73
CA ILE A 57 7.74 7.02 4.13
C ILE A 57 6.39 6.29 4.20
N PHE A 58 5.34 6.82 3.55
CA PHE A 58 4.01 6.23 3.65
C PHE A 58 3.94 4.82 3.04
N ILE A 59 4.59 4.59 1.90
CA ILE A 59 4.62 3.26 1.27
C ILE A 59 5.39 2.28 2.15
N ASN A 60 6.60 2.63 2.61
CA ASN A 60 7.41 1.71 3.41
C ASN A 60 6.75 1.38 4.75
N SER A 61 6.08 2.34 5.39
CA SER A 61 5.32 2.08 6.62
C SER A 61 4.08 1.22 6.40
N SER A 62 3.47 1.26 5.21
CA SER A 62 2.29 0.44 4.90
C SER A 62 2.60 -1.05 4.75
N VAL A 63 3.83 -1.43 4.36
CA VAL A 63 4.24 -2.83 4.13
C VAL A 63 4.08 -3.71 5.37
N PRO A 64 4.67 -3.41 6.55
CA PRO A 64 4.52 -4.27 7.72
C PRO A 64 3.07 -4.37 8.20
N ILE A 65 2.32 -3.28 8.14
CA ILE A 65 0.90 -3.21 8.53
C ILE A 65 0.04 -4.09 7.61
N PHE A 66 0.38 -4.11 6.31
CA PHE A 66 -0.30 -4.98 5.34
C PHE A 66 -0.01 -6.46 5.62
N PHE A 67 1.23 -6.82 5.93
CA PHE A 67 1.59 -8.19 6.30
C PHE A 67 0.85 -8.66 7.55
N GLU A 68 0.78 -7.82 8.58
CA GLU A 68 0.06 -8.10 9.83
C GLU A 68 -1.43 -8.37 9.56
N LEU A 69 -2.08 -7.50 8.79
CA LEU A 69 -3.48 -7.67 8.37
C LEU A 69 -3.69 -8.99 7.63
N VAL A 70 -2.84 -9.32 6.67
CA VAL A 70 -2.96 -10.56 5.88
C VAL A 70 -2.80 -11.79 6.77
N ILE A 71 -1.83 -11.81 7.67
CA ILE A 71 -1.61 -12.93 8.59
C ILE A 71 -2.85 -13.16 9.47
N GLU A 72 -3.45 -12.09 9.98
CA GLU A 72 -4.68 -12.19 10.77
C GLU A 72 -5.86 -12.74 9.95
N THR A 73 -6.03 -12.29 8.70
CA THR A 73 -7.13 -12.75 7.83
C THR A 73 -7.00 -14.21 7.37
N VAL A 74 -5.79 -14.74 7.28
CA VAL A 74 -5.52 -16.09 6.75
C VAL A 74 -5.27 -17.10 7.88
N TYR A 75 -5.47 -16.72 9.15
CA TYR A 75 -5.42 -17.65 10.28
C TYR A 75 -6.41 -18.80 10.07
N PRO A 76 -6.03 -20.09 10.26
CA PRO A 76 -4.87 -20.61 11.00
C PRO A 76 -3.63 -20.99 10.14
N VAL A 77 -3.47 -20.46 8.93
CA VAL A 77 -2.32 -20.80 8.07
C VAL A 77 -0.99 -20.30 8.68
N PRO A 78 0.11 -21.07 8.58
CA PRO A 78 1.43 -20.64 9.05
C PRO A 78 1.90 -19.33 8.40
N GLU A 79 2.43 -18.42 9.22
CA GLU A 79 2.91 -17.08 8.83
C GLU A 79 3.97 -17.11 7.72
N GLY A 80 4.83 -18.15 7.73
CA GLY A 80 5.86 -18.32 6.71
C GLY A 80 5.30 -18.54 5.30
N ILE A 81 4.14 -19.21 5.18
CA ILE A 81 3.51 -19.48 3.89
C ILE A 81 2.83 -18.21 3.37
N THR A 82 2.07 -17.52 4.22
CA THR A 82 1.38 -16.28 3.84
C THR A 82 2.38 -15.19 3.47
N CYS A 83 3.42 -14.99 4.28
CA CYS A 83 4.50 -14.04 3.98
C CYS A 83 5.25 -14.39 2.68
N GLY A 84 5.55 -15.68 2.49
CA GLY A 84 6.22 -16.17 1.28
C GLY A 84 5.42 -15.92 0.01
N VAL A 85 4.11 -16.21 0.03
CA VAL A 85 3.23 -15.99 -1.14
C VAL A 85 3.08 -14.50 -1.46
N VAL A 86 2.85 -13.66 -0.46
CA VAL A 86 2.72 -12.20 -0.66
C VAL A 86 4.03 -11.62 -1.23
N THR A 87 5.17 -12.04 -0.69
CA THR A 87 6.49 -11.59 -1.15
C THR A 87 6.79 -12.08 -2.57
N PHE A 88 6.45 -13.33 -2.88
CA PHE A 88 6.61 -13.89 -4.23
C PHE A 88 5.77 -13.12 -5.26
N LEU A 89 4.50 -12.84 -4.96
CA LEU A 89 3.62 -12.05 -5.82
C LEU A 89 4.15 -10.63 -6.02
N GLY A 90 4.61 -9.97 -4.95
CA GLY A 90 5.21 -8.64 -5.03
C GLY A 90 6.47 -8.60 -5.90
N ASN A 91 7.34 -9.59 -5.76
CA ASN A 91 8.53 -9.74 -6.59
C ASN A 91 8.19 -10.05 -8.05
N LEU A 92 7.17 -10.88 -8.32
CA LEU A 92 6.70 -11.17 -9.68
C LEU A 92 6.22 -9.91 -10.40
N VAL A 93 5.39 -9.10 -9.74
CA VAL A 93 4.89 -7.83 -10.31
C VAL A 93 6.04 -6.86 -10.57
N THR A 94 6.98 -6.75 -9.63
CA THR A 94 8.18 -5.90 -9.79
C THR A 94 9.06 -6.38 -10.94
N GLY A 95 9.26 -7.69 -11.08
CA GLY A 95 10.02 -8.29 -12.18
C GLY A 95 9.39 -8.01 -13.55
N LEU A 96 8.06 -8.11 -13.66
CA LEU A 96 7.34 -7.75 -14.89
C LEU A 96 7.50 -6.26 -15.21
N LEU A 97 7.40 -5.39 -14.21
CA LEU A 97 7.58 -3.94 -14.39
C LEU A 97 8.99 -3.62 -14.89
N LEU A 98 10.03 -4.22 -14.31
CA LEU A 98 11.42 -4.06 -14.74
C LEU A 98 11.66 -4.60 -16.16
N PHE A 99 10.98 -5.69 -16.52
CA PHE A 99 11.02 -6.24 -17.88
C PHE A 99 10.45 -5.21 -18.87
N PHE A 100 9.28 -4.63 -18.60
CA PHE A 100 8.71 -3.56 -19.45
C PHE A 100 9.60 -2.32 -19.53
N LEU A 101 10.22 -1.92 -18.42
CA LEU A 101 11.15 -0.80 -18.38
C LEU A 101 12.37 -1.01 -19.29
N THR A 102 12.82 -2.25 -19.44
CA THR A 102 13.94 -2.60 -20.32
C THR A 102 13.60 -2.37 -21.80
N PHE A 103 12.33 -2.55 -22.20
CA PHE A 103 11.87 -2.29 -23.58
C PHE A 103 11.45 -0.84 -23.83
N TYR A 104 10.95 -0.14 -22.81
CA TYR A 104 10.40 1.22 -22.91
C TYR A 104 11.19 2.25 -22.07
N SER A 105 12.50 2.32 -22.27
CA SER A 105 13.40 3.17 -21.45
C SER A 105 13.33 4.67 -21.76
N THR A 106 12.70 5.07 -22.86
CA THR A 106 12.73 6.46 -23.36
C THR A 106 11.68 7.38 -22.73
N GLU A 107 10.56 6.84 -22.21
CA GLU A 107 9.46 7.63 -21.64
C GLU A 107 9.09 7.17 -20.23
N LEU A 108 9.65 7.84 -19.21
CA LEU A 108 9.43 7.49 -17.79
C LEU A 108 8.18 8.13 -17.17
N THR A 109 7.45 8.96 -17.91
CA THR A 109 6.22 9.62 -17.43
C THR A 109 5.13 8.61 -17.11
N TRP A 110 5.03 7.53 -17.88
CA TRP A 110 4.10 6.42 -17.63
C TRP A 110 4.37 5.73 -16.28
N LEU A 111 5.63 5.66 -15.84
CA LEU A 111 6.00 5.03 -14.58
C LEU A 111 5.44 5.80 -13.37
N ASN A 112 5.44 7.13 -13.43
CA ASN A 112 4.87 7.97 -12.36
C ASN A 112 3.34 7.80 -12.27
N TRP A 113 2.66 7.68 -13.41
CA TRP A 113 1.23 7.36 -13.46
C TRP A 113 0.93 5.94 -12.99
N CYS A 114 1.80 4.97 -13.30
CA CYS A 114 1.70 3.60 -12.82
C CYS A 114 1.80 3.54 -11.27
N LEU A 115 2.74 4.28 -10.68
CA LEU A 115 2.87 4.39 -9.22
C LEU A 115 1.61 5.00 -8.58
N THR A 116 1.11 6.09 -9.15
CA THR A 116 -0.11 6.73 -8.63
C THR A 116 -1.32 5.81 -8.77
N GLY A 117 -1.47 5.17 -9.94
CA GLY A 117 -2.53 4.23 -10.23
C GLY A 117 -2.49 3.00 -9.31
N SER A 118 -1.31 2.46 -9.01
CA SER A 118 -1.18 1.30 -8.12
C SER A 118 -1.52 1.64 -6.67
N CYS A 119 -1.09 2.79 -6.15
CA CYS A 119 -1.49 3.27 -4.83
C CYS A 119 -3.01 3.47 -4.73
N LEU A 120 -3.61 4.09 -5.75
CA LEU A 120 -5.06 4.38 -5.78
C LEU A 120 -5.88 3.09 -5.94
N PHE A 121 -5.44 2.18 -6.78
CA PHE A 121 -6.05 0.87 -6.95
C PHE A 121 -5.99 0.03 -5.67
N SER A 122 -4.82 0.01 -5.01
CA SER A 122 -4.67 -0.65 -3.71
C SER A 122 -5.61 -0.06 -2.66
N LEU A 123 -5.75 1.28 -2.62
CA LEU A 123 -6.67 1.98 -1.72
C LEU A 123 -8.11 1.54 -1.96
N VAL A 124 -8.54 1.53 -3.22
CA VAL A 124 -9.87 1.07 -3.61
C VAL A 124 -10.09 -0.38 -3.20
N LEU A 125 -9.15 -1.28 -3.47
CA LEU A 125 -9.24 -2.68 -3.08
C LEU A 125 -9.43 -2.83 -1.56
N ILE A 126 -8.65 -2.12 -0.75
CA ILE A 126 -8.74 -2.18 0.71
C ILE A 126 -10.05 -1.57 1.23
N LEU A 127 -10.57 -0.51 0.59
CA LEU A 127 -11.88 0.04 0.93
C LEU A 127 -13.00 -0.96 0.65
N PHE A 128 -12.97 -1.64 -0.50
CA PHE A 128 -13.96 -2.66 -0.87
C PHE A 128 -13.78 -3.97 -0.10
N PHE A 129 -12.57 -4.27 0.37
CA PHE A 129 -12.30 -5.48 1.14
C PHE A 129 -12.99 -5.38 2.50
N ARG A 130 -14.11 -6.10 2.66
CA ARG A 130 -14.81 -6.18 3.93
C ARG A 130 -14.09 -7.18 4.82
N GLU A 131 -13.54 -6.74 5.94
CA GLU A 131 -12.90 -7.62 6.91
C GLU A 131 -13.95 -8.62 7.43
N SER A 132 -13.71 -9.91 7.20
CA SER A 132 -14.36 -10.98 7.95
C SER A 132 -13.43 -11.36 9.10
N TYR A 133 -13.75 -10.88 10.30
CA TYR A 133 -13.06 -11.25 11.53
C TYR A 133 -13.46 -12.66 11.97
N ASP A 134 -12.86 -13.69 11.37
CA ASP A 134 -13.14 -15.10 11.72
C ASP A 134 -12.54 -15.52 13.09
N ARG A 135 -11.57 -14.76 13.62
CA ARG A 135 -10.98 -15.01 14.96
C ARG A 135 -11.96 -14.79 16.12
N LEU A 136 -12.88 -13.83 16.01
CA LEU A 136 -13.86 -13.55 17.07
C LEU A 136 -14.90 -14.68 17.20
N TYR A 137 -15.23 -15.36 16.09
CA TYR A 137 -16.14 -16.51 16.11
C TYR A 137 -15.51 -17.74 16.78
N LEU A 138 -14.20 -17.94 16.63
CA LEU A 138 -13.47 -19.03 17.27
C LEU A 138 -13.35 -18.85 18.78
N ASP A 139 -13.10 -17.64 19.28
CA ASP A 139 -13.05 -17.36 20.72
C ASP A 139 -14.44 -17.51 21.40
N VAL A 140 -15.54 -17.22 20.69
CA VAL A 140 -16.90 -17.49 21.18
C VAL A 140 -17.17 -19.00 21.23
N PHE A 141 -16.75 -19.76 20.23
CA PHE A 141 -17.01 -21.21 20.17
C PHE A 141 -16.22 -22.03 21.20
N VAL A 142 -15.03 -21.57 21.62
CA VAL A 142 -14.23 -22.22 22.68
C VAL A 142 -14.71 -21.86 24.09
N SER A 143 -15.55 -20.83 24.22
CA SER A 143 -16.13 -20.38 25.50
C SER A 143 -17.48 -21.01 25.86
N VAL A 144 -17.99 -21.93 25.03
CA VAL A 144 -19.24 -22.70 25.26
C VAL A 144 -18.94 -24.14 25.58
#